data_AF-A0A412BH76-F1
#
_entry.id   AF-A0A412BH76-F1
#
_cell.length_a   1.000
_cell.length_b   1.000
_cell.length_c   1.000
_cell.angle_alpha   90.00
_cell.angle_beta   90.00
_cell.angle_gamma   90.00
#
_symmetry.space_group_name_H-M   'P 1'
#
loop_
_entity.id
_entity.type
_entity.pdbx_description
1 polymer ?
#
loop_
_entity_poly.entity_id
_entity_poly.type
_entity_poly.pdbx_seq_one_letter_code
_entity_poly.pdbx_strand_id
1 'polypeptide(L)'
;MSEYYKFFQNKKCEYFPCHKGIPGEDFNCLFCYCPLYTLGKSCGGNCEFLENGVKSCMKCGFPHQRSNYDKIISRFQEIIAVMAASDKGDMPHEM
;
A
#
# COMPACT_ATOMS: atom_id res chain seq x y z
N MET A 1 0.89 17.51 17.97
CA MET A 1 -0.15 17.14 16.98
C MET A 1 -0.70 15.77 17.38
N SER A 2 -1.96 15.44 17.02
CA SER A 2 -2.58 14.15 17.37
C SER A 2 -1.85 12.98 16.68
N GLU A 3 -1.70 11.83 17.31
CA GLU A 3 -1.09 10.62 16.71
C GLU A 3 -2.13 9.52 16.39
N TYR A 4 -3.39 9.74 16.78
CA TYR A 4 -4.46 8.74 16.67
C TYR A 4 -4.88 8.43 15.23
N TYR A 5 -4.52 9.28 14.26
CA TYR A 5 -4.81 9.02 12.83
C TYR A 5 -3.81 8.04 12.19
N LYS A 6 -2.68 7.75 12.84
CA LYS A 6 -1.61 6.92 12.26
C LYS A 6 -1.87 5.43 12.42
N PHE A 7 -2.81 5.05 13.28
CA PHE A 7 -3.04 3.68 13.68
C PHE A 7 -4.53 3.38 13.81
N PHE A 8 -4.94 2.29 13.18
CA PHE A 8 -6.27 1.72 13.31
C PHE A 8 -6.16 0.21 13.30
N GLN A 9 -6.96 -0.49 14.09
CA GLN A 9 -6.95 -1.95 14.13
C GLN A 9 -8.38 -2.49 14.19
N ASN A 10 -8.77 -3.24 13.16
CA ASN A 10 -10.09 -3.87 13.11
C ASN A 10 -10.01 -5.33 13.60
N LYS A 11 -9.95 -5.54 14.92
CA LYS A 11 -9.91 -6.89 15.52
C LYS A 11 -11.15 -7.75 15.24
N LYS A 12 -12.25 -7.15 14.77
CA LYS A 12 -13.50 -7.87 14.41
C LYS A 12 -13.52 -8.35 12.96
N CYS A 13 -12.55 -7.97 12.13
CA CYS A 13 -12.45 -8.45 10.75
C CYS A 13 -12.18 -9.95 10.71
N GLU A 14 -12.89 -10.71 9.87
CA GLU A 14 -12.71 -12.16 9.75
C GLU A 14 -11.32 -12.58 9.24
N TYR A 15 -10.59 -11.64 8.63
CA TYR A 15 -9.24 -11.85 8.13
C TYR A 15 -8.16 -11.43 9.12
N PHE A 16 -8.49 -10.88 10.30
CA PHE A 16 -7.49 -10.38 11.24
C PHE A 16 -6.79 -11.52 12.01
N PRO A 17 -5.43 -11.57 12.07
CA PRO A 17 -4.47 -10.76 11.31
C PRO A 17 -4.30 -11.28 9.86
N CYS A 18 -4.38 -10.39 8.87
CA CYS A 18 -4.31 -10.81 7.46
C CYS A 18 -2.89 -11.13 7.00
N HIS A 19 -1.87 -10.61 7.69
CA HIS A 19 -0.46 -10.92 7.47
C HIS A 19 0.18 -11.47 8.74
N LYS A 20 1.05 -12.46 8.57
CA LYS A 20 1.75 -13.12 9.68
C LYS A 20 3.06 -12.40 10.01
N GLY A 21 3.59 -12.64 11.21
CA GLY A 21 4.90 -12.13 11.64
C GLY A 21 4.91 -10.68 12.16
N ILE A 22 3.73 -10.09 12.37
CA ILE A 22 3.58 -8.76 12.99
C ILE A 22 2.87 -8.96 14.34
N PRO A 23 3.41 -8.45 15.46
CA PRO A 23 2.73 -8.50 16.75
C PRO A 23 1.32 -7.87 16.68
N GLY A 24 0.36 -8.47 17.37
CA GLY A 24 -1.04 -8.02 17.31
C GLY A 24 -1.25 -6.56 17.77
N GLU A 25 -0.42 -6.06 18.67
CA GLU A 25 -0.41 -4.65 19.11
C GLU A 25 0.17 -3.66 18.09
N ASP A 26 1.00 -4.16 17.17
CA ASP A 26 1.63 -3.38 16.10
C ASP A 26 0.94 -3.56 14.74
N PHE A 27 -0.07 -4.43 14.67
CA PHE A 27 -0.80 -4.69 13.44
C PHE A 27 -1.73 -3.52 13.10
N ASN A 28 -1.41 -2.82 12.03
CA ASN A 28 -2.15 -1.66 11.55
C ASN A 28 -3.05 -2.04 10.36
N CYS A 29 -4.35 -1.81 10.48
CA CYS A 29 -5.35 -2.01 9.43
C CYS A 29 -5.55 -0.75 8.56
N LEU A 30 -4.94 0.38 8.90
CA LEU A 30 -5.15 1.65 8.20
C LEU A 30 -4.88 1.55 6.68
N PHE A 31 -3.92 0.74 6.28
CA PHE A 31 -3.53 0.54 4.88
C PHE A 31 -3.78 -0.89 4.40
N CYS A 32 -4.88 -1.53 4.86
CA CYS A 32 -5.30 -2.84 4.36
C CYS A 32 -5.37 -2.87 2.82
N TYR A 33 -5.83 -1.78 2.21
CA TYR A 33 -5.57 -1.52 0.80
C TYR A 33 -4.23 -0.78 0.68
N CYS A 34 -3.24 -1.43 0.06
CA CYS A 34 -1.89 -0.87 -0.02
C CYS A 34 -1.89 0.35 -0.96
N PRO A 35 -1.68 1.58 -0.47
CA PRO A 35 -1.66 2.77 -1.32
C PRO A 35 -0.45 2.77 -2.27
N LEU A 36 0.58 2.00 -1.97
CA LEU A 36 1.79 1.86 -2.79
C LEU A 36 1.63 0.82 -3.90
N TYR A 37 0.42 0.30 -4.15
CA TYR A 37 0.18 -0.76 -5.13
C TYR A 37 0.67 -0.36 -6.52
N THR A 38 0.30 0.84 -6.98
CA THR A 38 0.62 1.40 -8.30
C THR A 38 2.10 1.64 -8.55
N LEU A 39 2.92 1.74 -7.49
CA LEU A 39 4.38 1.90 -7.59
C LEU A 39 5.11 0.61 -8.01
N GLY A 40 4.37 -0.50 -8.23
CA GLY A 40 4.94 -1.75 -8.72
C GLY A 40 6.08 -2.28 -7.85
N LYS A 41 7.18 -2.72 -8.48
CA LYS A 41 8.39 -3.21 -7.79
C LYS A 41 9.09 -2.13 -6.96
N SER A 42 8.92 -0.84 -7.31
CA SER A 42 9.52 0.28 -6.60
C SER A 42 8.80 0.64 -5.30
N CYS A 43 7.71 -0.05 -4.95
CA CYS A 43 6.90 0.28 -3.76
C CYS A 43 7.64 0.12 -2.42
N GLY A 44 8.79 -0.56 -2.38
CA GLY A 44 9.60 -0.75 -1.18
C GLY A 44 9.07 -1.81 -0.20
N GLY A 45 7.94 -2.45 -0.52
CA GLY A 45 7.45 -3.64 0.17
C GLY A 45 7.98 -4.93 -0.44
N ASN A 46 7.69 -6.06 0.20
CA ASN A 46 8.04 -7.40 -0.26
C ASN A 46 6.90 -8.04 -1.08
N CYS A 47 6.36 -7.28 -2.05
CA CYS A 47 5.36 -7.79 -2.99
C CYS A 47 5.97 -8.75 -4.01
N GLU A 48 5.15 -9.67 -4.53
CA GLU A 48 5.49 -10.55 -5.65
C GLU A 48 4.62 -10.22 -6.86
N PHE A 49 5.04 -10.63 -8.05
CA PHE A 49 4.20 -10.56 -9.26
C PHE A 49 3.83 -11.99 -9.65
N LEU A 50 2.54 -12.21 -9.85
CA LEU A 50 2.00 -13.48 -10.31
C LEU A 50 2.32 -13.67 -11.80
N GLU A 51 2.19 -14.89 -12.31
CA GLU A 51 2.45 -15.23 -13.72
C GLU A 51 1.61 -14.39 -14.71
N ASN A 52 0.41 -14.00 -14.30
CA ASN A 52 -0.49 -13.14 -15.08
C ASN A 52 -0.16 -11.63 -15.00
N GLY A 53 0.96 -11.27 -14.38
CA GLY A 53 1.40 -9.87 -14.23
C GLY A 53 0.72 -9.09 -13.11
N VAL A 54 -0.23 -9.69 -12.37
CA VAL A 54 -0.87 -9.04 -11.22
C VAL A 54 0.10 -8.98 -10.04
N LYS A 55 0.23 -7.80 -9.44
CA LYS A 55 1.02 -7.62 -8.22
C LYS A 55 0.27 -8.22 -7.03
N SER A 56 0.91 -9.12 -6.29
CA SER A 56 0.38 -9.73 -5.07
C SER A 56 1.07 -9.15 -3.83
N CYS A 57 0.25 -8.70 -2.88
CA CYS A 57 0.70 -8.28 -1.55
C CYS A 57 0.36 -9.32 -0.46
N MET A 58 -0.06 -10.54 -0.82
CA MET A 58 -0.50 -11.54 0.17
C MET A 58 0.60 -11.91 1.18
N LYS A 59 1.87 -11.84 0.78
CA LYS A 59 3.04 -12.06 1.65
C LYS A 59 3.69 -10.76 2.15
N CYS A 60 3.09 -9.60 1.84
CA CYS A 60 3.66 -8.29 2.11
C CYS A 60 3.04 -7.63 3.35
N GLY A 61 3.74 -7.70 4.49
CA GLY A 61 3.31 -7.08 5.74
C GLY A 61 3.69 -5.60 5.88
N PHE A 62 4.37 -5.01 4.89
CA PHE A 62 4.88 -3.63 4.95
C PHE A 62 3.80 -2.58 5.37
N PRO A 63 2.59 -2.54 4.77
CA PRO A 63 1.56 -1.57 5.15
C PRO A 63 0.94 -1.84 6.53
N HIS A 64 1.13 -3.04 7.07
CA HIS A 64 0.52 -3.49 8.32
C HIS A 64 1.41 -3.28 9.55
N GLN A 65 2.64 -2.82 9.39
CA GLN A 65 3.48 -2.45 10.52
C GLN A 65 3.16 -1.02 10.97
N ARG A 66 2.77 -0.85 12.24
CA ARG A 66 2.48 0.46 12.84
C ARG A 66 3.60 1.49 12.61
N SER A 67 4.86 1.06 12.67
CA SER A 67 6.05 1.91 12.47
C SER A 67 6.24 2.41 11.04
N ASN A 68 5.48 1.91 10.06
CA ASN A 68 5.62 2.28 8.65
C ASN A 68 4.66 3.37 8.19
N TYR A 69 3.80 3.94 9.07
CA TYR A 69 2.89 5.01 8.69
C TYR A 69 3.61 6.16 7.96
N ASP A 70 4.63 6.75 8.59
CA ASP A 70 5.33 7.90 8.02
C ASP A 70 6.06 7.53 6.71
N LYS A 71 6.58 6.29 6.62
CA LYS A 71 7.21 5.78 5.39
C LYS A 71 6.21 5.72 4.24
N ILE A 72 4.99 5.25 4.48
CA ILE A 72 3.95 5.16 3.45
C ILE A 72 3.52 6.54 2.99
N ILE A 73 3.24 7.45 3.94
CA ILE A 73 2.82 8.81 3.62
C ILE A 73 3.89 9.59 2.86
N SER A 74 5.17 9.40 3.19
CA SER A 74 6.28 10.07 2.48
C SER A 74 6.34 9.77 0.97
N ARG A 75 5.74 8.64 0.54
CA ARG A 75 5.70 8.19 -0.86
C ARG A 75 4.52 8.78 -1.65
N PHE A 76 3.66 9.61 -1.04
CA PHE A 76 2.43 10.08 -1.68
C PHE A 76 2.68 10.87 -2.98
N GLN A 77 3.77 11.63 -3.05
CA GLN A 77 4.14 12.38 -4.27
C GLN A 77 4.45 11.45 -5.46
N GLU A 78 4.99 10.26 -5.22
CA GLU A 78 5.23 9.29 -6.28
C GLU A 78 3.92 8.70 -6.81
N ILE A 79 2.92 8.51 -5.94
CA ILE A 79 1.59 8.06 -6.35
C ILE A 79 0.93 9.12 -7.24
N ILE A 80 1.02 10.40 -6.85
CA ILE A 80 0.54 11.53 -7.67
C ILE A 80 1.24 11.54 -9.04
N ALA A 81 2.56 11.30 -9.08
CA ALA A 81 3.31 11.28 -10.32
C ALA A 81 2.84 10.15 -11.27
N VAL A 82 2.54 8.95 -10.73
CA VAL A 82 1.98 7.84 -11.52
C VAL A 82 0.61 8.22 -12.08
N MET A 83 -0.29 8.77 -11.24
CA MET A 83 -1.61 9.23 -11.68
C MET A 83 -1.50 10.27 -12.81
N ALA A 84 -0.68 11.31 -12.61
CA ALA A 84 -0.50 12.38 -13.60
C ALA A 84 0.14 11.90 -14.91
N ALA A 85 0.91 10.80 -14.89
CA ALA A 85 1.44 10.19 -16.10
C ALA A 85 0.36 9.39 -16.86
N SER A 86 -0.57 8.74 -16.15
CA SER A 86 -1.69 8.03 -16.75
C SER A 86 -2.65 8.96 -17.49
N ASP A 87 -2.92 10.15 -16.95
CA ASP A 87 -3.83 11.14 -17.57
C ASP A 87 -3.25 11.77 -18.86
N LYS A 88 -1.93 11.76 -19.03
CA LYS A 88 -1.26 12.28 -20.23
C LYS A 88 -1.31 11.31 -21.42
N GLY A 89 -1.85 10.10 -21.23
CA GLY A 89 -1.96 9.04 -22.23
C GLY A 89 -3.13 9.19 -23.22
N ASP A 90 -4.05 10.13 -23.01
CA ASP A 90 -5.23 10.36 -23.86
C ASP A 90 -5.11 11.68 -24.68
N MET A 91 -4.02 11.84 -25.43
CA MET A 91 -4.03 12.73 -26.60
C MET A 91 -4.64 11.94 -27.77
N PRO A 92 -5.74 12.38 -28.40
CA PRO A 92 -6.24 11.72 -29.59
C PRO A 92 -5.14 11.77 -30.65
N HIS A 93 -4.82 10.61 -31.20
CA HIS A 93 -3.97 10.50 -32.37
C HIS A 93 -4.68 11.22 -33.54
N GLU A 94 -4.34 12.48 -33.78
CA GLU A 94 -4.55 13.09 -35.08
C GLU A 94 -3.51 12.53 -36.05
N MET A 95 -3.96 11.62 -36.91
CA MET A 95 -3.64 11.56 -38.34
C MET A 95 -4.59 10.60 -39.06
#